data_AF-A0AB38PFJ2-F1
#
_entry.id   AF-A0AB38PFJ2-F1
#
_cell.length_a   1.000
_cell.length_b   1.000
_cell.length_c   1.000
_cell.angle_alpha   90.00
_cell.angle_beta   90.00
_cell.angle_gamma   90.00
#
_symmetry.space_group_name_H-M   'P 1'
#
loop_
_entity.id
_entity.type
_entity.pdbx_description
1 polymer ?
#
loop_
_entity_poly.entity_id
_entity_poly.type
_entity_poly.pdbx_seq_one_letter_code
_entity_poly.pdbx_strand_id
1 'polypeptide(L)'
;MGDTVETREKQKVQSLNNIQKSTLGFKEKLSYGFGDLGNGMMFDMGQIYLMMFFTDILGISAFYGGLVFLVAKIFDAFVDTGVGTIVDSRTNIGPKGKFRPFILYGTVPLAILTVLSFTAPNFSDTGKVIWAFATYLMFNAAYSVVNIPYGSLSAAWLSVYFSKTNIRVNAIAPGFLLTKQNEALLLNEDGSYTDRSKKIINATPMERFGKPEELVGALLFLVSKEASSFVNGVVLPVDGGFNAYSGV
;
A
#
# COMPACT_ATOMS: atom_id res chain seq x y z
N MET A 1 41.82 -24.40 -18.06
CA MET A 1 41.00 -23.84 -16.96
C MET A 1 39.87 -22.90 -17.46
N GLY A 2 39.89 -22.43 -18.72
CA GLY A 2 38.82 -21.61 -19.31
C GLY A 2 37.58 -22.40 -19.77
N ASP A 3 37.76 -23.60 -20.34
CA ASP A 3 36.65 -24.42 -20.90
C ASP A 3 35.60 -24.84 -19.86
N THR A 4 35.98 -25.02 -18.60
CA THR A 4 35.07 -25.43 -17.52
C THR A 4 34.17 -24.28 -17.02
N VAL A 5 34.58 -23.02 -17.19
CA VAL A 5 33.77 -21.85 -16.82
C VAL A 5 32.74 -21.58 -17.91
N GLU A 6 33.15 -21.59 -19.17
CA GLU A 6 32.26 -21.35 -20.31
C GLU A 6 31.19 -22.45 -20.45
N THR A 7 31.55 -23.70 -20.15
CA THR A 7 30.61 -24.82 -20.13
C THR A 7 29.61 -24.70 -18.98
N ARG A 8 30.04 -24.22 -17.79
CA ARG A 8 29.16 -23.94 -16.65
C ARG A 8 28.22 -22.77 -16.94
N GLU A 9 28.70 -21.71 -17.60
CA GLU A 9 27.85 -20.59 -18.01
C GLU A 9 26.81 -21.02 -19.05
N LYS A 10 27.22 -21.78 -20.08
CA LYS A 10 26.28 -22.33 -21.06
C LYS A 10 25.25 -23.26 -20.41
N GLN A 11 25.64 -24.12 -19.47
CA GLN A 11 24.71 -24.95 -18.70
C GLN A 11 23.79 -24.12 -17.79
N LYS A 12 24.26 -23.01 -17.22
CA LYS A 12 23.44 -22.05 -16.46
C LYS A 12 22.43 -21.34 -17.36
N VAL A 13 22.86 -20.87 -18.53
CA VAL A 13 22.00 -20.21 -19.52
C VAL A 13 20.95 -21.19 -20.07
N GLN A 14 21.36 -22.44 -20.29
CA GLN A 14 20.46 -23.49 -20.77
C GLN A 14 19.50 -23.99 -19.68
N SER A 15 19.92 -24.00 -18.40
CA SER A 15 19.01 -24.26 -17.28
C SER A 15 18.04 -23.09 -17.04
N LEU A 16 18.47 -21.84 -17.23
CA LEU A 16 17.59 -20.66 -17.25
C LEU A 16 16.53 -20.74 -18.37
N ASN A 17 16.89 -21.27 -19.54
CA ASN A 17 15.95 -21.46 -20.65
C ASN A 17 15.00 -22.68 -20.47
N ASN A 18 15.42 -23.70 -19.72
CA ASN A 18 14.65 -24.92 -19.44
C ASN A 18 13.81 -24.86 -18.16
N ILE A 19 13.99 -23.83 -17.33
CA ILE A 19 13.06 -23.54 -16.23
C ILE A 19 11.71 -23.22 -16.86
N GLN A 20 10.82 -24.18 -16.70
CA GLN A 20 9.43 -24.20 -17.11
C GLN A 20 8.88 -22.78 -17.29
N LYS A 21 8.56 -22.49 -18.55
CA LYS A 21 7.92 -21.30 -19.10
C LYS A 21 6.55 -21.09 -18.45
N SER A 22 6.46 -20.93 -17.12
CA SER A 22 5.33 -20.27 -16.49
C SER A 22 5.49 -18.78 -16.78
N THR A 23 5.51 -18.40 -18.05
CA THR A 23 5.26 -17.02 -18.44
C THR A 23 3.84 -16.75 -18.00
N LEU A 24 3.64 -15.77 -17.13
CA LEU A 24 2.31 -15.30 -16.78
C LEU A 24 1.51 -15.13 -18.06
N GLY A 25 0.32 -15.75 -18.08
CA GLY A 25 -0.57 -15.56 -19.19
C GLY A 25 -0.74 -14.06 -19.39
N PHE A 26 -0.73 -13.59 -20.63
CA PHE A 26 -0.95 -12.17 -20.92
C PHE A 26 -2.18 -11.63 -20.17
N LYS A 27 -3.21 -12.48 -20.01
CA LYS A 27 -4.42 -12.22 -19.22
C LYS A 27 -4.13 -11.89 -17.75
N GLU A 28 -3.24 -12.62 -17.07
CA GLU A 28 -2.94 -12.35 -15.66
C GLU A 28 -2.18 -11.04 -15.50
N LYS A 29 -1.22 -10.75 -16.38
CA LYS A 29 -0.50 -9.47 -16.40
C LYS A 29 -1.45 -8.30 -16.66
N LEU A 30 -2.35 -8.48 -17.63
CA LEU A 30 -3.36 -7.50 -17.99
C LEU A 30 -4.33 -7.29 -16.83
N SER A 31 -4.82 -8.35 -16.17
CA SER A 31 -5.71 -8.27 -15.02
C SER A 31 -5.07 -7.58 -13.81
N TYR A 32 -3.78 -7.83 -13.54
CA TYR A 32 -3.06 -7.06 -12.53
C TYR A 32 -2.97 -5.60 -12.95
N GLY A 33 -2.42 -5.27 -14.12
CA GLY A 33 -2.31 -3.87 -14.56
C GLY A 33 -3.63 -3.11 -14.58
N PHE A 34 -4.73 -3.75 -14.98
CA PHE A 34 -6.07 -3.17 -14.91
C PHE A 34 -6.57 -2.95 -13.47
N GLY A 35 -6.16 -3.80 -12.54
CA GLY A 35 -6.45 -3.61 -11.12
C GLY A 35 -5.80 -2.34 -10.57
N ASP A 36 -4.52 -2.12 -10.86
CA ASP A 36 -3.78 -0.92 -10.42
C ASP A 36 -4.33 0.34 -11.08
N LEU A 37 -4.56 0.27 -12.40
CA LEU A 37 -5.19 1.35 -13.17
C LEU A 37 -6.56 1.73 -12.59
N GLY A 38 -7.43 0.75 -12.34
CA GLY A 38 -8.76 0.98 -11.79
C GLY A 38 -8.71 1.57 -10.39
N ASN A 39 -7.78 1.10 -9.57
CA ASN A 39 -7.58 1.58 -8.21
C ASN A 39 -7.03 3.02 -8.16
N GLY A 40 -6.14 3.39 -9.07
CA GLY A 40 -5.68 4.77 -9.27
C GLY A 40 -6.81 5.69 -9.75
N MET A 41 -7.57 5.24 -10.76
CA MET A 41 -8.73 6.01 -11.23
C MET A 41 -9.79 6.24 -10.14
N MET A 42 -10.05 5.24 -9.30
CA MET A 42 -10.98 5.39 -8.16
C MET A 42 -10.49 6.42 -7.14
N PHE A 43 -9.20 6.44 -6.85
CA PHE A 43 -8.61 7.44 -5.95
C PHE A 43 -8.79 8.86 -6.51
N ASP A 44 -8.45 9.06 -7.78
CA ASP A 44 -8.56 10.37 -8.44
C ASP A 44 -10.03 10.82 -8.55
N MET A 45 -10.95 9.88 -8.84
CA MET A 45 -12.39 10.17 -8.89
C MET A 45 -12.92 10.61 -7.52
N GLY A 46 -12.47 9.95 -6.45
CA GLY A 46 -12.84 10.30 -5.07
C GLY A 46 -12.25 11.62 -4.59
N GLN A 47 -11.03 11.99 -5.02
CA GLN A 47 -10.37 13.22 -4.57
C GLN A 47 -10.78 14.46 -5.38
N ILE A 48 -10.91 14.35 -6.70
CA ILE A 48 -11.11 15.52 -7.59
C ILE A 48 -12.59 15.73 -7.90
N TYR A 49 -13.33 14.66 -8.22
CA TYR A 49 -14.69 14.78 -8.75
C TYR A 49 -15.78 14.74 -7.67
N LEU A 50 -15.54 14.03 -6.57
CA LEU A 50 -16.58 13.85 -5.55
C LEU A 50 -16.94 15.18 -4.84
N MET A 51 -15.98 16.08 -4.65
CA MET A 51 -16.26 17.42 -4.11
C MET A 51 -17.22 18.19 -5.03
N MET A 52 -16.93 18.19 -6.33
CA MET A 52 -17.77 18.84 -7.34
C MET A 52 -19.17 18.21 -7.40
N PHE A 53 -19.27 16.88 -7.27
CA PHE A 53 -20.55 16.19 -7.20
C PHE A 53 -21.37 16.62 -5.96
N PHE A 54 -20.74 16.73 -4.80
CA PHE A 54 -21.39 17.19 -3.58
C PHE A 54 -21.90 18.63 -3.68
N THR A 55 -21.11 19.54 -4.21
CA THR A 55 -21.53 20.95 -4.32
C THR A 55 -22.53 21.20 -5.44
N ASP A 56 -22.28 20.64 -6.62
CA ASP A 56 -22.96 21.07 -7.84
C ASP A 56 -24.17 20.19 -8.18
N ILE A 57 -24.15 18.91 -7.79
CA ILE A 57 -25.23 17.95 -8.09
C ILE A 57 -26.08 17.65 -6.85
N LEU A 58 -25.44 17.25 -5.75
CA LEU A 58 -26.18 16.98 -4.50
C LEU A 58 -26.71 18.28 -3.87
N GLY A 59 -26.01 19.39 -4.11
CA GLY A 59 -26.39 20.72 -3.66
C GLY A 59 -26.08 20.95 -2.17
N ILE A 60 -25.10 20.23 -1.60
CA ILE A 60 -24.65 20.51 -0.23
C ILE A 60 -23.64 21.66 -0.24
N SER A 61 -23.63 22.46 0.83
CA SER A 61 -22.68 23.58 0.91
C SER A 61 -21.23 23.07 0.90
N ALA A 62 -20.33 23.85 0.31
CA ALA A 62 -18.89 23.53 0.28
C ALA A 62 -18.29 23.33 1.68
N PHE A 63 -18.87 23.97 2.71
CA PHE A 63 -18.48 23.75 4.10
C PHE A 63 -18.72 22.29 4.54
N TYR A 64 -19.91 21.75 4.29
CA TYR A 64 -20.22 20.35 4.62
C TYR A 64 -19.43 19.37 3.76
N GLY A 65 -19.23 19.69 2.47
CA GLY A 65 -18.34 18.91 1.59
C GLY A 65 -16.93 18.83 2.17
N GLY A 66 -16.33 19.96 2.55
CA GLY A 66 -15.02 20.00 3.21
C GLY A 66 -14.97 19.22 4.52
N LEU A 67 -16.04 19.27 5.33
CA LEU A 67 -16.14 18.50 6.57
C LEU A 67 -16.13 16.99 6.33
N VAL A 68 -16.82 16.51 5.29
CA VAL A 68 -16.82 15.10 4.88
C VAL A 68 -15.40 14.63 4.58
N PHE A 69 -14.64 15.40 3.79
CA PHE A 69 -13.26 15.06 3.46
C PHE A 69 -12.33 15.10 4.67
N LEU A 70 -12.48 16.10 5.55
CA LEU A 70 -11.67 16.23 6.76
C LEU A 70 -11.84 15.02 7.69
N VAL A 71 -13.10 14.65 7.95
CA VAL A 71 -13.42 13.51 8.81
C VAL A 71 -12.97 12.20 8.18
N ALA A 72 -13.16 12.05 6.86
CA ALA A 72 -12.67 10.88 6.13
C ALA A 72 -11.16 10.72 6.26
N LYS A 73 -10.35 11.78 6.12
CA LYS A 73 -8.89 11.68 6.29
C LYS A 73 -8.48 11.19 7.69
N ILE A 74 -9.20 11.60 8.73
CA ILE A 74 -8.95 11.11 10.10
C ILE A 74 -9.35 9.64 10.20
N PHE A 75 -10.52 9.28 9.67
CA PHE A 75 -11.03 7.92 9.68
C PHE A 75 -10.12 6.95 8.91
N ASP A 76 -9.66 7.35 7.73
CA ASP A 76 -8.76 6.56 6.86
C ASP A 76 -7.48 6.17 7.58
N ALA A 77 -6.89 7.08 8.36
CA ALA A 77 -5.66 6.78 9.11
C ALA A 77 -5.84 5.58 10.06
N PHE A 78 -7.01 5.43 10.69
CA PHE A 78 -7.32 4.29 11.54
C PHE A 78 -7.65 3.04 10.73
N VAL A 79 -8.44 3.17 9.65
CA VAL A 79 -8.82 2.03 8.83
C VAL A 79 -7.61 1.43 8.13
N ASP A 80 -6.71 2.25 7.58
CA ASP A 80 -5.50 1.81 6.91
C ASP A 80 -4.60 0.99 7.85
N THR A 81 -4.41 1.49 9.08
CA THR A 81 -3.64 0.80 10.12
C THR A 81 -4.29 -0.53 10.51
N GLY A 82 -5.62 -0.53 10.68
CA GLY A 82 -6.39 -1.73 11.03
C GLY A 82 -6.35 -2.80 9.94
N VAL A 83 -6.58 -2.42 8.69
CA VAL A 83 -6.51 -3.32 7.53
C VAL A 83 -5.09 -3.87 7.37
N GLY A 84 -4.06 -3.03 7.48
CA GLY A 84 -2.66 -3.46 7.44
C GLY A 84 -2.39 -4.55 8.48
N THR A 85 -2.78 -4.30 9.73
CA THR A 85 -2.61 -5.26 10.84
C THR A 85 -3.36 -6.57 10.59
N ILE A 86 -4.61 -6.51 10.12
CA ILE A 86 -5.42 -7.69 9.81
C ILE A 86 -4.78 -8.53 8.71
N VAL A 87 -4.29 -7.87 7.66
CA VAL A 87 -3.64 -8.52 6.53
C VAL A 87 -2.34 -9.18 6.99
N ASP A 88 -1.54 -8.47 7.77
CA ASP A 88 -0.23 -8.94 8.23
C ASP A 88 -0.34 -10.07 9.23
N SER A 89 -1.24 -9.95 10.21
CA SER A 89 -1.49 -10.92 11.30
C SER A 89 -2.25 -12.17 10.84
N ARG A 90 -2.64 -12.26 9.56
CA ARG A 90 -3.36 -13.43 9.02
C ARG A 90 -2.44 -14.64 8.87
N THR A 91 -2.60 -15.61 9.78
CA THR A 91 -1.84 -16.87 9.80
C THR A 91 -2.56 -18.02 9.08
N ASN A 92 -3.90 -18.02 9.02
CA ASN A 92 -4.69 -19.05 8.34
C ASN A 92 -4.83 -18.76 6.84
N ILE A 93 -3.83 -19.16 6.07
CA ILE A 93 -3.77 -18.95 4.61
C ILE A 93 -4.49 -20.11 3.89
N GLY A 94 -5.68 -19.81 3.33
CA GLY A 94 -6.43 -20.76 2.50
C GLY A 94 -5.86 -20.92 1.07
N PRO A 95 -6.49 -21.76 0.23
CA PRO A 95 -5.98 -22.13 -1.10
C PRO A 95 -5.88 -20.96 -2.09
N LYS A 96 -6.57 -19.85 -1.82
CA LYS A 96 -6.51 -18.63 -2.64
C LYS A 96 -5.37 -17.69 -2.25
N GLY A 97 -4.57 -18.01 -1.23
CA GLY A 97 -3.43 -17.22 -0.77
C GLY A 97 -3.79 -16.13 0.25
N LYS A 98 -2.78 -15.37 0.69
CA LYS A 98 -2.89 -14.39 1.79
C LYS A 98 -3.72 -13.16 1.38
N PHE A 99 -3.41 -12.55 0.23
CA PHE A 99 -3.96 -11.25 -0.20
C PHE A 99 -5.12 -11.34 -1.19
N ARG A 100 -5.12 -12.35 -2.09
CA ARG A 100 -6.09 -12.49 -3.19
C ARG A 100 -7.57 -12.50 -2.73
N PRO A 101 -7.94 -13.09 -1.58
CA PRO A 101 -9.33 -13.04 -1.11
C PRO A 101 -9.82 -11.61 -0.85
N PHE A 102 -8.99 -10.76 -0.23
CA PHE A 102 -9.38 -9.37 0.06
C PHE A 102 -9.65 -8.58 -1.21
N ILE A 103 -8.84 -8.78 -2.24
CA ILE A 103 -9.03 -8.13 -3.53
C ILE A 103 -10.32 -8.66 -4.19
N LEU A 104 -10.44 -9.97 -4.38
CA LEU A 104 -11.60 -10.54 -5.10
C LEU A 104 -12.94 -10.28 -4.40
N TYR A 105 -12.99 -10.42 -3.08
CA TYR A 105 -14.22 -10.22 -2.33
C TYR A 105 -14.47 -8.76 -1.96
N GLY A 106 -13.41 -7.95 -1.82
CA GLY A 106 -13.51 -6.52 -1.50
C GLY A 106 -13.86 -5.64 -2.70
N THR A 107 -13.48 -6.03 -3.92
CA THR A 107 -13.81 -5.25 -5.14
C THR A 107 -15.32 -5.15 -5.38
N VAL A 108 -16.12 -6.15 -5.01
CA VAL A 108 -17.58 -6.11 -5.22
C VAL A 108 -18.26 -5.07 -4.31
N PRO A 109 -18.07 -5.08 -2.97
CA PRO A 109 -18.53 -4.01 -2.09
C PRO A 109 -17.98 -2.63 -2.51
N LEU A 110 -16.71 -2.55 -2.88
CA LEU A 110 -16.10 -1.29 -3.32
C LEU A 110 -16.82 -0.72 -4.55
N ALA A 111 -17.11 -1.55 -5.56
CA ALA A 111 -17.85 -1.12 -6.74
C ALA A 111 -19.25 -0.59 -6.40
N ILE A 112 -19.98 -1.29 -5.52
CA ILE A 112 -21.31 -0.86 -5.06
C ILE A 112 -21.22 0.48 -4.32
N LEU A 113 -20.27 0.61 -3.39
CA LEU A 113 -20.08 1.83 -2.59
C LEU A 113 -19.60 3.02 -3.43
N THR A 114 -18.84 2.75 -4.49
CA THR A 114 -18.43 3.77 -5.47
C THR A 114 -19.67 4.32 -6.16
N VAL A 115 -20.55 3.46 -6.68
CA VAL A 115 -21.80 3.91 -7.30
C VAL A 115 -22.65 4.69 -6.30
N LEU A 116 -22.82 4.17 -5.08
CA LEU A 116 -23.61 4.83 -4.03
C LEU A 116 -23.09 6.23 -3.68
N SER A 117 -21.77 6.42 -3.65
CA SER A 117 -21.16 7.73 -3.35
C SER A 117 -21.47 8.80 -4.41
N PHE A 118 -21.78 8.38 -5.64
CA PHE A 118 -22.19 9.25 -6.75
C PHE A 118 -23.69 9.19 -7.05
N THR A 119 -24.50 8.69 -6.11
CA THR A 119 -25.96 8.80 -6.21
C THR A 119 -26.48 10.02 -5.44
N ALA A 120 -27.45 10.72 -6.02
CA ALA A 120 -28.10 11.89 -5.43
C ALA A 120 -29.55 11.55 -5.03
N PRO A 121 -29.77 10.92 -3.86
CA PRO A 121 -31.13 10.67 -3.38
C PRO A 121 -31.83 11.99 -3.03
N ASN A 122 -33.13 12.05 -3.30
CA ASN A 122 -34.00 13.19 -2.97
C ASN A 122 -34.35 13.21 -1.47
N PHE A 123 -33.36 13.49 -0.64
CA PHE A 123 -33.54 13.73 0.79
C PHE A 123 -33.59 15.23 1.11
N SER A 124 -33.98 15.54 2.35
CA SER A 124 -33.82 16.89 2.91
C SER A 124 -32.34 17.28 2.97
N ASP A 125 -32.04 18.57 3.11
CA ASP A 125 -30.66 19.07 3.10
C ASP A 125 -29.78 18.40 4.17
N THR A 126 -30.30 18.17 5.37
CA THR A 126 -29.61 17.39 6.42
C THR A 126 -29.41 15.92 6.01
N GLY A 127 -30.40 15.31 5.36
CA GLY A 127 -30.31 13.93 4.88
C GLY A 127 -29.26 13.73 3.79
N LYS A 128 -29.08 14.73 2.92
CA LYS A 128 -28.02 14.74 1.90
C LYS A 128 -26.62 14.77 2.51
N VAL A 129 -26.42 15.58 3.56
CA VAL A 129 -25.14 15.65 4.28
C VAL A 129 -24.84 14.30 4.96
N ILE A 130 -25.82 13.71 5.65
CA ILE A 130 -25.66 12.38 6.29
C ILE A 130 -25.33 11.31 5.24
N TRP A 131 -26.01 11.34 4.08
CA TRP A 131 -25.75 10.43 2.98
C TRP A 131 -24.33 10.55 2.43
N ALA A 132 -23.85 11.78 2.19
CA ALA A 132 -22.49 12.05 1.73
C ALA A 132 -21.45 11.53 2.73
N PHE A 133 -21.65 11.75 4.03
CA PHE A 133 -20.79 11.21 5.08
C PHE A 133 -20.75 9.67 5.08
N ALA A 134 -21.92 9.03 5.13
CA ALA A 134 -22.00 7.59 5.25
C ALA A 134 -21.40 6.88 4.03
N THR A 135 -21.78 7.31 2.82
CA THR A 135 -21.30 6.70 1.58
C THR A 135 -19.80 6.89 1.40
N TYR A 136 -19.28 8.10 1.65
CA TYR A 136 -17.85 8.37 1.47
C TYR A 136 -16.98 7.65 2.50
N LEU A 137 -17.38 7.59 3.77
CA LEU A 137 -16.62 6.86 4.80
C LEU A 137 -16.58 5.36 4.49
N MET A 138 -17.72 4.77 4.10
CA MET A 138 -17.76 3.36 3.70
C MET A 138 -16.93 3.09 2.44
N PHE A 139 -16.98 4.00 1.46
CA PHE A 139 -16.17 3.91 0.25
C PHE A 139 -14.67 3.89 0.58
N ASN A 140 -14.18 4.84 1.40
CA ASN A 140 -12.75 4.86 1.75
C ASN A 140 -12.35 3.60 2.52
N ALA A 141 -13.16 3.13 3.47
CA ALA A 141 -12.84 1.89 4.18
C ALA A 141 -12.74 0.68 3.25
N ALA A 142 -13.69 0.54 2.30
CA ALA A 142 -13.64 -0.53 1.31
C ALA A 142 -12.44 -0.38 0.38
N TYR A 143 -12.08 0.85 0.03
CA TYR A 143 -10.91 1.15 -0.79
C TYR A 143 -9.62 0.68 -0.09
N SER A 144 -9.43 1.03 1.19
CA SER A 144 -8.29 0.58 2.00
C SER A 144 -8.17 -0.95 2.08
N VAL A 145 -9.30 -1.64 2.29
CA VAL A 145 -9.38 -3.11 2.34
C VAL A 145 -8.88 -3.76 1.05
N VAL A 146 -9.06 -3.12 -0.10
CA VAL A 146 -8.58 -3.63 -1.40
C VAL A 146 -7.16 -3.17 -1.70
N ASN A 147 -6.89 -1.88 -1.51
CA ASN A 147 -5.65 -1.22 -1.91
C ASN A 147 -4.43 -1.72 -1.12
N ILE A 148 -4.55 -1.86 0.20
CA ILE A 148 -3.42 -2.29 1.05
C ILE A 148 -2.93 -3.71 0.69
N PRO A 149 -3.82 -4.73 0.60
CA PRO A 149 -3.42 -6.04 0.07
C PRO A 149 -2.89 -5.98 -1.35
N TYR A 150 -3.44 -5.11 -2.21
CA TYR A 150 -3.04 -5.00 -3.60
C TYR A 150 -1.58 -4.51 -3.73
N GLY A 151 -1.20 -3.46 -2.99
CA GLY A 151 0.18 -2.96 -2.94
C GLY A 151 1.16 -4.03 -2.44
N SER A 152 0.82 -4.71 -1.34
CA SER A 152 1.64 -5.78 -0.75
C SER A 152 1.71 -7.05 -1.60
N LEU A 153 0.68 -7.32 -2.41
CA LEU A 153 0.63 -8.48 -3.29
C LEU A 153 1.70 -8.41 -4.38
N SER A 154 2.09 -7.22 -4.86
CA SER A 154 3.10 -7.09 -5.92
C SER A 154 4.42 -7.80 -5.56
N ALA A 155 5.00 -7.50 -4.39
CA ALA A 155 6.25 -8.11 -3.92
C ALA A 155 6.08 -9.60 -3.59
N ALA A 156 4.98 -9.97 -2.91
CA ALA A 156 4.71 -11.35 -2.50
C ALA A 156 4.35 -12.28 -3.66
N TRP A 157 3.73 -11.76 -4.71
CA TRP A 157 3.35 -12.54 -5.88
C TRP A 157 4.50 -12.66 -6.87
N LEU A 158 5.24 -11.58 -7.12
CA LEU A 158 6.44 -11.64 -7.96
C LEU A 158 7.49 -12.58 -7.36
N SER A 159 7.62 -12.64 -6.03
CA SER A 159 8.54 -13.57 -5.36
C SER A 159 8.19 -15.04 -5.58
N VAL A 160 6.91 -15.39 -5.53
CA VAL A 160 6.41 -16.75 -5.85
C VAL A 160 6.58 -17.05 -7.33
N TYR A 161 6.22 -16.09 -8.18
CA TYR A 161 6.31 -16.22 -9.63
C TYR A 161 7.74 -16.51 -10.10
N PHE A 162 8.70 -15.75 -9.58
CA PHE A 162 10.10 -15.87 -9.94
C PHE A 162 10.87 -16.93 -9.12
N SER A 163 10.21 -17.60 -8.17
CA SER A 163 10.84 -18.57 -7.26
C SER A 163 11.59 -19.71 -7.97
N LYS A 164 11.13 -20.11 -9.17
CA LYS A 164 11.79 -21.14 -9.98
C LYS A 164 12.88 -20.61 -10.90
N THR A 165 12.96 -19.29 -11.08
CA THR A 165 13.89 -18.60 -11.99
C THR A 165 15.14 -18.05 -11.30
N ASN A 166 15.38 -18.42 -10.03
CA ASN A 166 16.49 -17.92 -9.22
C ASN A 166 16.53 -16.37 -9.11
N ILE A 167 15.37 -15.74 -9.23
CA ILE A 167 15.16 -14.31 -8.99
C ILE A 167 14.35 -14.19 -7.69
N ARG A 168 14.85 -13.37 -6.76
CA ARG A 168 14.17 -13.05 -5.51
C ARG A 168 13.54 -11.67 -5.63
N VAL A 169 12.39 -11.49 -4.99
CA VAL A 169 11.68 -10.21 -4.93
C VAL A 169 11.36 -9.90 -3.49
N ASN A 170 11.80 -8.75 -3.02
CA ASN A 170 11.60 -8.25 -1.67
C ASN A 170 11.33 -6.74 -1.76
N ALA A 171 10.74 -6.16 -0.71
CA ALA A 171 10.53 -4.73 -0.58
C ALA A 171 11.14 -4.21 0.72
N ILE A 172 11.49 -2.93 0.75
CA ILE A 172 11.83 -2.19 1.96
C ILE A 172 10.65 -1.28 2.26
N ALA A 173 10.19 -1.27 3.51
CA ALA A 173 9.19 -0.32 4.00
C ALA A 173 9.88 0.67 4.95
N PRO A 174 10.30 1.85 4.45
CA PRO A 174 10.90 2.87 5.29
C PRO A 174 9.88 3.44 6.27
N GLY A 175 10.29 3.70 7.51
CA GLY A 175 9.54 4.55 8.42
C GLY A 175 9.72 6.03 8.10
N PHE A 176 9.59 6.86 9.12
CA PHE A 176 9.72 8.31 8.97
C PHE A 176 11.20 8.71 8.90
N LEU A 177 11.64 9.21 7.75
CA LEU A 177 13.01 9.65 7.51
C LEU A 177 13.11 11.17 7.47
N LEU A 178 14.17 11.72 8.07
CA LEU A 178 14.51 13.14 7.95
C LEU A 178 15.44 13.35 6.75
N THR A 179 15.04 14.23 5.84
CA THR A 179 15.77 14.58 4.61
C THR A 179 15.70 16.08 4.35
N LYS A 180 16.61 16.63 3.54
CA LYS A 180 16.57 18.04 3.15
C LYS A 180 15.25 18.48 2.51
N GLN A 181 14.53 17.55 1.87
CA GLN A 181 13.28 17.85 1.18
C GLN A 181 12.08 17.99 2.13
N ASN A 182 12.08 17.27 3.26
CA ASN A 182 11.00 17.32 4.25
C ASN A 182 11.40 18.01 5.55
N GLU A 183 12.65 18.47 5.67
CA GLU A 183 13.21 19.15 6.84
C GLU A 183 12.34 20.33 7.29
N ALA A 184 11.94 21.20 6.36
CA ALA A 184 11.08 22.36 6.64
C ALA A 184 9.65 21.98 7.11
N LEU A 185 9.22 20.73 6.93
CA LEU A 185 7.94 20.23 7.43
C LEU A 185 8.07 19.56 8.80
N LEU A 186 9.27 19.11 9.15
CA LEU A 186 9.54 18.32 10.34
C LEU A 186 10.22 19.13 11.46
N LEU A 187 10.95 20.18 11.09
CA LEU A 187 11.66 21.10 11.99
C LEU A 187 11.07 22.50 11.92
N ASN A 188 11.08 23.20 13.06
CA ASN A 188 10.84 24.63 13.16
C ASN A 188 12.11 25.41 12.73
N GLU A 189 12.00 26.72 12.54
CA GLU A 189 13.13 27.59 12.17
C GLU A 189 14.29 27.57 13.19
N ASP A 190 13.99 27.24 14.45
CA ASP A 190 14.98 27.09 15.53
C ASP A 190 15.65 25.70 15.57
N GLY A 191 15.30 24.81 14.65
CA GLY A 191 15.80 23.43 14.57
C GLY A 191 15.09 22.46 15.52
N SER A 192 14.10 22.89 16.30
CA SER A 192 13.29 22.00 17.14
C SER A 192 12.24 21.23 16.32
N TYR A 193 11.77 20.09 16.82
CA TYR A 193 10.73 19.32 16.15
C TYR A 193 9.37 20.03 16.19
N THR A 194 8.65 20.01 15.06
CA THR A 194 7.24 20.43 15.02
C THR A 194 6.38 19.53 15.92
N ASP A 195 5.19 20.00 16.32
CA ASP A 195 4.30 19.19 17.17
C ASP A 195 3.80 17.92 16.48
N ARG A 196 3.71 17.94 15.14
CA ARG A 196 3.47 16.73 14.33
C ARG A 196 4.64 15.75 14.43
N SER A 197 5.87 16.27 14.32
CA SER A 197 7.09 15.46 14.44
C SER A 197 7.21 14.81 15.81
N LYS A 198 6.89 15.53 16.89
CA LYS A 198 6.88 14.98 18.26
C LYS A 198 5.91 13.81 18.40
N LYS A 199 4.71 13.90 17.80
CA LYS A 199 3.75 12.78 17.81
C LYS A 199 4.30 11.54 17.11
N ILE A 200 4.95 11.72 15.97
CA ILE A 200 5.58 10.62 15.21
C ILE A 200 6.72 10.00 16.04
N ILE A 201 7.58 10.82 16.63
CA ILE A 201 8.69 10.38 17.47
C ILE A 201 8.17 9.59 18.69
N ASN A 202 7.13 10.08 19.37
CA ASN A 202 6.55 9.39 20.52
C ASN A 202 5.90 8.04 20.15
N ALA A 203 5.41 7.89 18.91
CA ALA A 203 4.89 6.64 18.40
C ALA A 203 5.98 5.73 17.80
N THR A 204 7.24 6.17 17.78
CA THR A 204 8.39 5.42 17.28
C THR A 204 9.22 4.95 18.48
N PRO A 205 9.31 3.65 18.79
CA PRO A 205 10.05 3.13 19.94
C PRO A 205 11.53 3.56 20.03
N MET A 206 12.18 3.82 18.89
CA MET A 206 13.56 4.34 18.87
C MET A 206 13.66 5.87 19.08
N GLU A 207 12.54 6.56 19.30
CA GLU A 207 12.43 7.97 19.68
C GLU A 207 13.19 8.95 18.76
N ARG A 208 13.25 8.64 17.46
CA ARG A 208 13.91 9.49 16.47
C ARG A 208 13.38 9.22 15.07
N PHE A 209 13.60 10.19 14.18
CA PHE A 209 13.54 9.93 12.74
C PHE A 209 14.71 9.08 12.28
N GLY A 210 14.46 8.26 11.27
CA GLY A 210 15.52 7.56 10.56
C GLY A 210 16.26 8.49 9.60
N LYS A 211 17.42 8.03 9.13
CA LYS A 211 18.17 8.69 8.06
C LYS A 211 18.21 7.82 6.80
N PRO A 212 18.30 8.39 5.59
CA PRO A 212 18.37 7.61 4.34
C PRO A 212 19.49 6.56 4.33
N GLU A 213 20.61 6.82 5.00
CA GLU A 213 21.75 5.90 5.08
C GLU A 213 21.40 4.60 5.80
N GLU A 214 20.39 4.61 6.68
CA GLU A 214 19.94 3.43 7.41
C GLU A 214 19.20 2.43 6.52
N LEU A 215 18.73 2.86 5.34
CA LEU A 215 18.16 1.97 4.33
C LEU A 215 19.23 1.17 3.57
N VAL A 216 20.48 1.66 3.54
CA VAL A 216 21.57 1.04 2.75
C VAL A 216 21.88 -0.36 3.25
N GLY A 217 21.92 -0.56 4.57
CA GLY A 217 22.16 -1.89 5.15
C GLY A 217 21.08 -2.90 4.76
N ALA A 218 19.81 -2.50 4.84
CA ALA A 218 18.67 -3.33 4.41
C ALA A 218 18.73 -3.66 2.91
N LEU A 219 19.08 -2.68 2.08
CA LEU A 219 19.26 -2.88 0.64
C LEU A 219 20.40 -3.87 0.35
N LEU A 220 21.58 -3.67 0.95
CA LEU A 220 22.72 -4.56 0.78
C LEU A 220 22.41 -5.99 1.25
N PHE A 221 21.72 -6.14 2.37
CA PHE A 221 21.23 -7.43 2.85
C PHE A 221 20.32 -8.10 1.82
N LEU A 222 19.27 -7.41 1.36
CA LEU A 222 18.28 -7.98 0.45
C LEU A 222 18.85 -8.30 -0.94
N VAL A 223 19.84 -7.53 -1.42
CA VAL A 223 20.50 -7.79 -2.70
C VAL A 223 21.58 -8.89 -2.57
N SER A 224 22.25 -8.99 -1.42
CA SER A 224 23.31 -9.96 -1.18
C SER A 224 22.79 -11.39 -1.26
N LYS A 225 23.36 -12.17 -2.18
CA LYS A 225 23.07 -13.60 -2.30
C LYS A 225 23.56 -14.39 -1.09
N GLU A 226 24.70 -14.01 -0.53
CA GLU A 226 25.29 -14.70 0.63
C GLU A 226 24.46 -14.47 1.88
N ALA A 227 24.01 -13.24 2.11
CA ALA A 227 23.27 -12.88 3.33
C ALA A 227 21.79 -13.26 3.28
N SER A 228 21.16 -13.25 2.10
CA SER A 228 19.70 -13.37 1.97
C SER A 228 19.24 -14.35 0.88
N SER A 229 20.06 -15.36 0.54
CA SER A 229 19.72 -16.38 -0.48
C SER A 229 18.36 -17.06 -0.30
N PHE A 230 17.87 -17.16 0.93
CA PHE A 230 16.58 -17.76 1.26
C PHE A 230 15.50 -16.74 1.68
N VAL A 231 15.78 -15.45 1.59
CA VAL A 231 14.83 -14.37 1.88
C VAL A 231 14.15 -13.95 0.58
N ASN A 232 12.87 -14.29 0.45
CA ASN A 232 12.08 -14.03 -0.75
C ASN A 232 10.62 -13.72 -0.37
N GLY A 233 10.07 -12.65 -0.94
CA GLY A 233 8.70 -12.19 -0.68
C GLY A 233 8.52 -11.40 0.60
N VAL A 234 9.60 -10.90 1.20
CA VAL A 234 9.55 -10.13 2.45
C VAL A 234 9.39 -8.65 2.15
N VAL A 235 8.52 -7.99 2.92
CA VAL A 235 8.53 -6.54 3.10
C VAL A 235 9.28 -6.28 4.39
N LEU A 236 10.49 -5.71 4.32
CA LEU A 236 11.37 -5.48 5.46
C LEU A 236 11.14 -4.07 6.02
N PRO A 237 10.54 -3.92 7.22
CA PRO A 237 10.41 -2.61 7.85
C PRO A 237 11.77 -2.08 8.28
N VAL A 238 12.03 -0.80 8.00
CA VAL A 238 13.19 -0.05 8.50
C VAL A 238 12.66 1.26 9.05
N ASP A 239 12.07 1.19 10.24
CA ASP A 239 11.13 2.20 10.73
C ASP A 239 11.28 2.56 12.21
N GLY A 240 12.35 2.12 12.87
CA GLY A 240 12.56 2.39 14.28
C GLY A 240 11.58 1.69 15.23
N GLY A 241 10.93 0.61 14.77
CA GLY A 241 9.95 -0.15 15.54
C GLY A 241 8.54 0.42 15.48
N PHE A 242 8.30 1.44 14.64
CA PHE A 242 7.00 2.09 14.51
C PHE A 242 5.87 1.09 14.21
N ASN A 243 6.06 0.21 13.22
CA ASN A 243 5.06 -0.80 12.87
C ASN A 243 4.87 -1.90 13.93
N ALA A 244 5.84 -2.09 14.82
CA ALA A 244 5.76 -3.06 15.90
C ALA A 244 5.12 -2.49 17.18
N TYR A 245 4.92 -1.18 17.26
CA TYR A 245 4.39 -0.52 18.44
C TYR A 245 2.86 -0.60 18.49
N SER A 246 2.34 -1.24 19.54
CA SER A 246 0.89 -1.42 19.75
C SER A 246 0.16 -0.17 20.26
N GLY A 247 0.85 0.92 20.56
CA GLY A 247 0.25 2.14 21.10
C GLY A 247 -0.11 2.09 22.59
N VAL A 248 0.33 1.04 23.31
CA VAL A 248 0.18 0.83 24.75
C VAL A 248 1.50 0.43 25.39
#